data_AF-A0A9W8I5U1-F1
#
_entry.id   AF-A0A9W8I5U1-F1
#
_cell.length_a   1.000
_cell.length_b   1.000
_cell.length_c   1.000
_cell.angle_alpha   90.00
_cell.angle_beta   90.00
_cell.angle_gamma   90.00
#
_symmetry.space_group_name_H-M   'P 1'
#
loop_
_entity.id
_entity.type
_entity.pdbx_description
1 polymer ?
#
loop_
_entity_poly.entity_id
_entity_poly.type
_entity_poly.pdbx_seq_one_letter_code
_entity_poly.pdbx_strand_id
1 'polypeptide(L)'
;MAQENGSTSYAEDDARAAISELTAAKTVESEDTEDIEHLFAPLTREEVVNCAFSSWYPQFRRVTFKSEIIKPLEQSFVDYLLADGVFVPEQTTAQYHGELEVFGGSDNSSSDSDWDDDDGSSTHDDYDLDTTSSEIRQRIERLGGGEVFPRMNWSAPTDASWVATTGTLRCRTPADIYWLLKSSDKVMRDLDTGRYLPKEQLGAIEPELVLRKWGNLAPAMMFRCFVKGRQLLAVSQVDYQHHEFLDEMSEDIVAKLADFFTTHVASQFPSENYCFDAYISQPGTVYVVDFEPWTHSVDSCLFEWQELVDAKVSEFLGLRLFPDGVNPLGHFSAKYSTNRFPVEMTADAYRDSVATLIEKMKKETL
;
A
#
# COMPACT_ATOMS: atom_id res chain seq x y z
N MET A 1 -66.74 -30.84 -22.13
CA MET A 1 -65.36 -31.25 -22.48
C MET A 1 -64.40 -30.35 -21.74
N ALA A 2 -63.75 -30.85 -20.69
CA ALA A 2 -62.54 -30.29 -20.11
C ALA A 2 -61.83 -31.45 -19.37
N GLN A 3 -60.57 -31.68 -19.72
CA GLN A 3 -59.73 -32.80 -19.32
C GLN A 3 -59.15 -32.60 -17.92
N GLU A 4 -59.01 -33.71 -17.19
CA GLU A 4 -58.10 -33.86 -16.05
C GLU A 4 -56.65 -33.93 -16.55
N ASN A 5 -55.75 -33.19 -15.91
CA ASN A 5 -54.30 -33.35 -16.06
C ASN A 5 -53.72 -33.90 -14.75
N GLY A 6 -53.05 -35.04 -14.88
CA GLY A 6 -52.39 -35.78 -13.81
C GLY A 6 -51.16 -35.07 -13.27
N SER A 7 -51.01 -35.22 -11.96
CA SER A 7 -49.87 -34.84 -11.12
C SER A 7 -48.58 -35.56 -11.53
N THR A 8 -47.50 -34.80 -11.71
CA THR A 8 -46.12 -35.27 -11.80
C THR A 8 -45.40 -34.99 -10.47
N SER A 9 -45.52 -35.89 -9.49
CA SER A 9 -44.82 -35.79 -8.19
C SER A 9 -43.38 -36.31 -8.20
N TYR A 10 -42.83 -36.68 -9.36
CA TYR A 10 -41.46 -37.20 -9.47
C TYR A 10 -40.39 -36.12 -9.76
N ALA A 11 -40.79 -34.88 -10.06
CA ALA A 11 -39.86 -33.81 -10.42
C ALA A 11 -39.48 -32.89 -9.24
N GLU A 12 -40.27 -32.89 -8.15
CA GLU A 12 -40.01 -32.03 -6.98
C GLU A 12 -39.00 -32.64 -6.00
N ASP A 13 -38.94 -33.98 -5.91
CA ASP A 13 -37.98 -34.67 -5.04
C ASP A 13 -36.55 -34.67 -5.62
N ASP A 14 -36.39 -34.75 -6.95
CA ASP A 14 -35.10 -34.57 -7.63
C ASP A 14 -34.58 -33.12 -7.53
N ALA A 15 -35.48 -32.14 -7.56
CA ALA A 15 -35.12 -30.74 -7.37
C ALA A 15 -34.66 -30.46 -5.93
N ARG A 16 -35.26 -31.10 -4.92
CA ARG A 16 -34.84 -31.00 -3.52
C ARG A 16 -33.51 -31.71 -3.24
N ALA A 17 -33.25 -32.84 -3.88
CA ALA A 17 -31.96 -33.53 -3.79
C ALA A 17 -30.84 -32.71 -4.44
N ALA A 18 -31.09 -32.12 -5.62
CA ALA A 18 -30.13 -31.24 -6.29
C ALA A 18 -29.88 -29.93 -5.54
N ILE A 19 -30.91 -29.36 -4.89
CA ILE A 19 -30.76 -28.18 -4.03
C ILE A 19 -29.99 -28.54 -2.75
N SER A 20 -30.16 -29.74 -2.19
CA SER A 20 -29.39 -30.22 -1.02
C SER A 20 -27.92 -30.48 -1.36
N GLU A 21 -27.59 -30.90 -2.59
CA GLU A 21 -26.21 -31.01 -3.07
C GLU A 21 -25.60 -29.65 -3.44
N LEU A 22 -26.41 -28.68 -3.90
CA LEU A 22 -25.97 -27.30 -4.16
C LEU A 22 -25.85 -26.42 -2.91
N THR A 23 -26.62 -26.73 -1.85
CA THR A 23 -26.50 -26.08 -0.52
C THR A 23 -25.54 -26.80 0.43
N ALA A 24 -24.96 -27.92 -0.02
CA ALA A 24 -23.75 -28.50 0.56
C ALA A 24 -22.47 -27.88 -0.02
N ALA A 25 -22.56 -26.70 -0.63
CA ALA A 25 -21.43 -25.79 -0.69
C ALA A 25 -20.94 -25.61 0.75
N LYS A 26 -19.77 -26.20 1.01
CA LYS A 26 -18.98 -26.00 2.22
C LYS A 26 -19.22 -24.58 2.69
N THR A 27 -19.68 -24.46 3.92
CA THR A 27 -19.44 -23.25 4.72
C THR A 27 -18.02 -22.82 4.37
N VAL A 28 -17.88 -21.66 3.73
CA VAL A 28 -16.57 -21.05 3.53
C VAL A 28 -16.15 -20.67 4.93
N GLU A 29 -15.61 -21.65 5.65
CA GLU A 29 -14.64 -21.40 6.69
C GLU A 29 -13.63 -20.45 6.04
N SER A 30 -13.43 -19.31 6.69
CA SER A 30 -12.38 -18.36 6.36
C SER A 30 -11.14 -19.16 5.94
N GLU A 31 -10.75 -19.10 4.66
CA GLU A 31 -9.47 -19.65 4.24
C GLU A 31 -8.41 -18.93 5.08
N ASP A 32 -7.90 -19.67 6.06
CA ASP A 32 -6.90 -19.19 6.99
C ASP A 32 -5.68 -18.81 6.15
N THR A 33 -4.95 -17.77 6.52
CA THR A 33 -3.71 -17.36 5.84
C THR A 33 -2.68 -18.51 5.72
N GLU A 34 -2.83 -19.57 6.53
CA GLU A 34 -2.07 -20.81 6.45
C GLU A 34 -2.31 -21.60 5.14
N ASP A 35 -3.48 -21.47 4.52
CA ASP A 35 -3.88 -22.26 3.35
C ASP A 35 -3.20 -21.83 2.05
N ILE A 36 -2.57 -20.67 1.95
CA ILE A 36 -1.83 -20.26 0.73
C ILE A 36 -0.31 -20.25 0.91
N GLU A 37 0.18 -20.29 2.15
CA GLU A 37 1.63 -20.24 2.42
C GLU A 37 2.37 -21.43 1.77
N HIS A 38 1.74 -22.60 1.73
CA HIS A 38 2.29 -23.81 1.14
C HIS A 38 2.56 -23.73 -0.37
N LEU A 39 2.00 -22.72 -1.06
CA LEU A 39 2.22 -22.46 -2.48
C LEU A 39 3.56 -21.78 -2.74
N PHE A 40 4.11 -21.09 -1.74
CA PHE A 40 5.30 -20.28 -1.88
C PHE A 40 6.54 -21.09 -1.48
N ALA A 41 7.63 -20.86 -2.21
CA ALA A 41 8.94 -21.20 -1.68
C ALA A 41 9.20 -20.33 -0.44
N PRO A 42 9.93 -20.85 0.59
CA PRO A 42 10.29 -20.04 1.75
C PRO A 42 10.98 -18.75 1.33
N LEU A 43 10.44 -17.61 1.77
CA LEU A 43 10.98 -16.30 1.45
C LEU A 43 12.39 -16.16 2.03
N THR A 44 13.35 -15.83 1.18
CA THR A 44 14.74 -15.69 1.60
C THR A 44 15.02 -14.28 2.12
N ARG A 45 15.99 -14.18 3.03
CA ARG A 45 16.53 -12.89 3.49
C ARG A 45 16.97 -12.00 2.32
N GLU A 46 17.61 -12.59 1.31
CA GLU A 46 18.13 -11.85 0.16
C GLU A 46 17.00 -11.21 -0.65
N GLU A 47 15.89 -11.92 -0.87
CA GLU A 47 14.71 -11.37 -1.57
C GLU A 47 14.13 -10.16 -0.83
N VAL A 48 14.04 -10.21 0.50
CA VAL A 48 13.57 -9.07 1.31
C VAL A 48 14.54 -7.88 1.25
N VAL A 49 15.85 -8.15 1.37
CA VAL A 49 16.89 -7.11 1.29
C VAL A 49 16.92 -6.47 -0.09
N ASN A 50 16.73 -7.23 -1.17
CA ASN A 50 16.69 -6.73 -2.54
C ASN A 50 15.54 -5.73 -2.76
N CYS A 51 14.42 -5.90 -2.04
CA CYS A 51 13.28 -4.98 -2.07
C CYS A 51 13.45 -3.74 -1.15
N ALA A 52 14.47 -3.69 -0.29
CA ALA A 52 14.75 -2.49 0.49
C ALA A 52 15.16 -1.33 -0.42
N PHE A 53 14.70 -0.12 -0.11
CA PHE A 53 14.86 1.05 -0.98
C PHE A 53 16.32 1.32 -1.36
N SER A 54 17.23 1.30 -0.39
CA SER A 54 18.66 1.52 -0.63
C SER A 54 19.32 0.45 -1.51
N SER A 55 18.76 -0.76 -1.59
CA SER A 55 19.28 -1.85 -2.41
C SER A 55 18.97 -1.64 -3.90
N TRP A 56 17.74 -1.28 -4.25
CA TRP A 56 17.32 -1.13 -5.64
C TRP A 56 17.51 0.29 -6.18
N TYR A 57 17.33 1.34 -5.36
CA TYR A 57 17.34 2.73 -5.82
C TYR A 57 18.59 3.13 -6.65
N PRO A 58 19.83 2.75 -6.28
CA PRO A 58 21.01 3.10 -7.06
C PRO A 58 20.96 2.60 -8.51
N GLN A 59 20.40 1.42 -8.74
CA GLN A 59 20.31 0.79 -10.06
C GLN A 59 19.21 1.43 -10.91
N PHE A 60 18.09 1.78 -10.28
CA PHE A 60 16.91 2.34 -10.95
C PHE A 60 16.83 3.87 -10.94
N ARG A 61 17.87 4.58 -10.45
CA ARG A 61 17.88 6.04 -10.25
C ARG A 61 17.46 6.86 -11.49
N ARG A 62 17.68 6.33 -12.70
CA ARG A 62 17.33 7.00 -13.97
C ARG A 62 15.87 6.82 -14.39
N VAL A 63 15.19 5.82 -13.83
CA VAL A 63 13.84 5.40 -14.19
C VAL A 63 12.91 5.37 -12.97
N THR A 64 13.24 6.11 -11.92
CA THR A 64 12.42 6.27 -10.70
C THR A 64 12.44 7.72 -10.24
N PHE A 65 11.66 8.05 -9.22
CA PHE A 65 11.58 9.39 -8.67
C PHE A 65 12.83 9.75 -7.86
N LYS A 66 13.32 10.98 -8.04
CA LYS A 66 14.47 11.50 -7.30
C LYS A 66 14.20 11.40 -5.78
N SER A 67 15.11 10.75 -5.06
CA SER A 67 14.97 10.47 -3.64
C SER A 67 16.33 10.63 -2.96
N GLU A 68 16.32 11.01 -1.68
CA GLU A 68 17.48 11.04 -0.80
C GLU A 68 17.28 10.02 0.31
N ILE A 69 18.35 9.32 0.67
CA ILE A 69 18.34 8.27 1.70
C ILE A 69 19.18 8.76 2.88
N ILE A 70 18.61 8.70 4.08
CA ILE A 70 19.27 8.93 5.36
C ILE A 70 19.49 7.56 5.99
N LYS A 71 20.77 7.15 6.05
CA LYS A 71 21.21 5.84 6.55
C LYS A 71 22.67 5.93 7.01
N PRO A 72 23.04 5.36 8.18
CA PRO A 72 22.15 4.78 9.19
C PRO A 72 21.27 5.84 9.86
N LEU A 73 20.12 5.43 10.42
CA LEU A 73 19.32 6.29 11.29
C LEU A 73 19.93 6.37 12.68
N GLU A 74 19.80 7.53 13.30
CA GLU A 74 20.19 7.75 14.69
C GLU A 74 19.30 6.90 15.61
N GLN A 75 19.91 6.24 16.59
CA GLN A 75 19.17 5.33 17.48
C GLN A 75 18.09 6.07 18.28
N SER A 76 18.34 7.31 18.70
CA SER A 76 17.33 8.15 19.37
C SER A 76 16.07 8.35 18.53
N PHE A 77 16.22 8.49 17.21
CA PHE A 77 15.10 8.62 16.30
C PHE A 77 14.35 7.32 16.09
N VAL A 78 15.06 6.18 16.04
CA VAL A 78 14.43 4.86 15.97
C VAL A 78 13.64 4.58 17.26
N ASP A 79 14.24 4.85 18.41
CA ASP A 79 13.60 4.67 19.72
C ASP A 79 12.36 5.59 19.84
N TYR A 80 12.44 6.83 19.35
CA TYR A 80 11.30 7.75 19.28
C TYR A 80 10.15 7.21 18.42
N LEU A 81 10.45 6.62 17.25
CA LEU A 81 9.43 6.03 16.38
C LEU A 81 8.77 4.80 17.01
N LEU A 82 9.54 3.99 17.75
CA LEU A 82 9.05 2.80 18.44
C LEU A 82 8.32 3.10 19.76
N ALA A 83 8.50 4.30 20.32
CA ALA A 83 7.84 4.69 21.56
C ALA A 83 6.33 4.83 21.38
N ASP A 84 5.57 4.42 22.39
CA ASP A 84 4.12 4.52 22.40
C ASP A 84 3.61 5.98 22.35
N GLY A 85 2.40 6.14 21.83
CA GLY A 85 1.74 7.43 21.68
C GLY A 85 2.20 8.22 20.45
N VAL A 86 1.38 9.18 20.02
CA VAL A 86 1.70 10.07 18.90
C VAL A 86 1.95 11.47 19.45
N PHE A 87 3.21 11.88 19.47
CA PHE A 87 3.66 13.19 19.93
C PHE A 87 4.82 13.65 19.05
N VAL A 88 5.03 14.96 18.96
CA VAL A 88 6.14 15.55 18.21
C VAL A 88 6.89 16.49 19.16
N PRO A 89 8.21 16.31 19.39
CA PRO A 89 8.95 17.13 20.34
C PRO A 89 8.87 18.63 20.01
N GLU A 90 8.71 19.49 21.02
CA GLU A 90 8.51 20.93 20.84
C GLU A 90 9.63 21.60 20.03
N GLN A 91 10.84 21.07 20.14
CA GLN A 91 12.03 21.51 19.40
C GLN A 91 11.83 21.47 17.87
N THR A 92 10.93 20.60 17.38
CA THR A 92 10.61 20.47 15.96
C THR A 92 9.39 21.29 15.53
N THR A 93 8.54 21.71 16.47
CA THR A 93 7.33 22.52 16.20
C THR A 93 7.56 24.01 16.31
N ALA A 94 8.68 24.47 16.88
CA ALA A 94 9.04 25.89 17.03
C ALA A 94 9.00 26.70 15.71
N GLN A 95 9.00 26.04 14.55
CA GLN A 95 8.88 26.67 13.22
C GLN A 95 7.42 26.90 12.76
N TYR A 96 6.40 26.37 13.45
CA TYR A 96 4.97 26.58 13.13
C TYR A 96 4.38 27.86 13.73
N HIS A 97 5.10 28.54 14.63
CA HIS A 97 4.68 29.82 15.23
C HIS A 97 4.84 31.03 14.29
N GLY A 98 4.59 30.85 13.00
CA GLY A 98 4.70 31.89 11.97
C GLY A 98 3.38 32.36 11.36
N GLU A 99 2.29 31.59 11.43
CA GLU A 99 1.11 31.89 10.57
C GLU A 99 -0.22 31.28 11.05
N LEU A 100 -0.44 31.12 12.35
CA LEU A 100 -1.81 31.04 12.88
C LEU A 100 -2.28 32.46 13.21
N GLU A 101 -2.98 33.11 12.28
CA GLU A 101 -3.81 34.25 12.62
C GLU A 101 -4.84 33.79 13.65
N VAL A 102 -4.71 34.34 14.86
CA VAL A 102 -5.64 34.22 15.97
C VAL A 102 -7.00 34.72 15.50
N PHE A 103 -7.87 33.80 15.08
CA PHE A 103 -9.29 34.10 14.91
C PHE A 103 -9.94 34.17 16.29
N GLY A 104 -10.00 35.39 16.82
CA GLY A 104 -11.07 35.80 17.74
C GLY A 104 -10.62 36.28 19.12
N GLY A 105 -10.82 37.58 19.36
CA GLY A 105 -11.43 38.07 20.59
C GLY A 105 -10.52 38.24 21.81
N SER A 106 -10.16 39.48 22.07
CA SER A 106 -9.56 39.92 23.34
C SER A 106 -10.61 39.95 24.45
N ASP A 107 -10.75 38.87 25.22
CA ASP A 107 -11.66 38.82 26.36
C ASP A 107 -11.06 37.99 27.52
N ASN A 108 -10.56 38.69 28.52
CA ASN A 108 -10.09 38.17 29.79
C ASN A 108 -11.25 37.66 30.67
N SER A 109 -11.37 36.35 30.90
CA SER A 109 -11.42 35.72 32.25
C SER A 109 -11.88 34.25 32.23
N SER A 110 -11.31 33.50 33.18
CA SER A 110 -11.76 32.24 33.77
C SER A 110 -11.29 30.94 33.11
N SER A 111 -10.24 30.38 33.71
CA SER A 111 -10.22 29.03 34.28
C SER A 111 -11.53 28.25 34.08
N ASP A 112 -11.46 27.15 33.34
CA ASP A 112 -12.01 25.84 33.72
C ASP A 112 -11.69 24.79 32.64
N SER A 113 -10.60 24.06 32.88
CA SER A 113 -10.40 22.70 32.40
C SER A 113 -9.44 22.01 33.36
N ASP A 114 -9.94 21.72 34.55
CA ASP A 114 -9.43 20.65 35.41
C ASP A 114 -9.65 19.33 34.63
N TRP A 115 -8.62 18.91 33.90
CA TRP A 115 -8.39 17.49 33.67
C TRP A 115 -7.34 17.10 34.71
N ASP A 116 -7.74 16.26 35.66
CA ASP A 116 -6.93 15.77 36.76
C ASP A 116 -5.53 15.33 36.28
N ASP A 117 -4.52 16.14 36.64
CA ASP A 117 -3.10 15.80 36.61
C ASP A 117 -2.81 14.84 37.79
N ASP A 118 -2.82 13.54 37.51
CA ASP A 118 -2.11 12.53 38.32
C ASP A 118 -1.79 11.30 37.45
N ASP A 119 -0.63 11.31 36.78
CA ASP A 119 0.45 10.30 36.95
C ASP A 119 1.53 10.47 35.85
N GLY A 120 2.79 10.62 36.28
CA GLY A 120 3.99 10.53 35.42
C GLY A 120 4.44 11.82 34.73
N SER A 121 5.66 12.28 35.02
CA SER A 121 6.34 13.28 34.18
C SER A 121 6.28 12.84 32.71
N SER A 122 5.74 13.67 31.83
CA SER A 122 5.73 13.41 30.39
C SER A 122 7.16 13.17 29.89
N THR A 123 7.54 11.91 29.65
CA THR A 123 8.83 11.48 29.08
C THR A 123 8.98 11.88 27.59
N HIS A 124 8.16 12.82 27.11
CA HIS A 124 8.05 13.19 25.71
C HIS A 124 9.14 14.17 25.24
N ASP A 125 9.86 14.79 26.18
CA ASP A 125 10.98 15.72 25.91
C ASP A 125 12.37 15.06 25.93
N ASP A 126 12.45 13.74 26.15
CA ASP A 126 13.75 13.04 26.33
C ASP A 126 14.47 12.68 25.02
N TYR A 127 13.84 12.87 23.85
CA TYR A 127 14.43 12.52 22.56
C TYR A 127 15.15 13.72 21.93
N ASP A 128 16.49 13.68 21.91
CA ASP A 128 17.29 14.61 21.09
C ASP A 128 17.20 14.19 19.62
N LEU A 129 16.43 14.96 18.85
CA LEU A 129 16.21 14.76 17.42
C LEU A 129 16.80 15.92 16.58
N ASP A 130 17.64 16.77 17.14
CA ASP A 130 18.15 17.96 16.45
C ASP A 130 19.02 17.60 15.25
N THR A 131 19.88 16.59 15.41
CA THR A 131 20.74 16.08 14.34
C THR A 131 19.92 15.49 13.20
N THR A 132 18.99 14.59 13.53
CA THR A 132 18.07 13.97 12.56
C THR A 132 17.22 15.04 11.85
N SER A 133 16.66 16.00 12.59
CA SER A 133 15.85 17.09 12.02
C SER A 133 16.66 17.99 11.09
N SER A 134 17.92 18.26 11.44
CA SER A 134 18.85 19.03 10.60
C SER A 134 19.22 18.29 9.32
N GLU A 135 19.47 16.98 9.40
CA GLU A 135 19.73 16.17 8.23
C GLU A 135 18.51 16.10 7.30
N ILE A 136 17.30 15.91 7.84
CA ILE A 136 16.05 15.95 7.08
C ILE A 136 15.91 17.26 6.31
N ARG A 137 16.10 18.42 6.97
CA ARG A 137 16.05 19.73 6.30
C ARG A 137 17.07 19.82 5.16
N GLN A 138 18.30 19.36 5.38
CA GLN A 138 19.34 19.35 4.36
C GLN A 138 18.97 18.45 3.15
N ARG A 139 18.38 17.27 3.39
CA ARG A 139 17.92 16.38 2.32
C ARG A 139 16.77 16.98 1.52
N ILE A 140 15.82 17.64 2.18
CA ILE A 140 14.74 18.39 1.53
C ILE A 140 15.30 19.48 0.62
N GLU A 141 16.30 20.23 1.07
CA GLU A 141 16.99 21.24 0.26
C GLU A 141 17.66 20.64 -0.99
N ARG A 142 18.35 19.49 -0.87
CA ARG A 142 18.97 18.79 -2.01
C ARG A 142 17.96 18.28 -3.05
N LEU A 143 16.73 18.01 -2.62
CA LEU A 143 15.61 17.66 -3.49
C LEU A 143 14.98 18.89 -4.18
N GLY A 144 15.44 20.10 -3.84
CA GLY A 144 15.03 21.37 -4.42
C GLY A 144 14.33 22.32 -3.45
N GLY A 145 14.44 22.07 -2.13
CA GLY A 145 13.80 22.90 -1.09
C GLY A 145 12.28 22.82 -1.10
N GLY A 146 11.74 21.77 -1.73
CA GLY A 146 10.32 21.61 -2.00
C GLY A 146 9.67 20.55 -1.13
N GLU A 147 8.59 20.02 -1.65
CA GLU A 147 7.75 19.03 -0.98
C GLU A 147 8.34 17.62 -1.13
N VAL A 148 8.25 16.82 -0.08
CA VAL A 148 8.75 15.44 -0.05
C VAL A 148 7.69 14.46 0.44
N PHE A 149 7.95 13.18 0.19
CA PHE A 149 7.17 12.03 0.65
C PHE A 149 8.10 11.09 1.42
N PRO A 150 7.89 10.90 2.74
CA PRO A 150 8.74 10.02 3.54
C PRO A 150 8.35 8.54 3.35
N ARG A 151 9.33 7.65 3.49
CA ARG A 151 9.14 6.20 3.62
C ARG A 151 10.33 5.57 4.35
N MET A 152 10.13 4.35 4.82
CA MET A 152 11.17 3.52 5.43
C MET A 152 11.81 2.60 4.38
N ASN A 153 12.51 1.56 4.84
CA ASN A 153 13.15 0.53 4.02
C ASN A 153 12.19 -0.04 2.95
N TRP A 154 10.95 -0.38 3.33
CA TRP A 154 9.98 -1.02 2.45
C TRP A 154 8.66 -0.24 2.38
N SER A 155 8.19 0.27 3.51
CA SER A 155 6.86 0.86 3.64
C SER A 155 6.87 2.37 3.60
N ALA A 156 5.83 2.94 2.98
CA ALA A 156 5.47 4.34 3.15
C ALA A 156 4.25 4.48 4.08
N PRO A 157 4.11 5.59 4.81
CA PRO A 157 3.07 5.79 5.82
C PRO A 157 1.71 6.17 5.21
N THR A 158 1.25 5.41 4.21
CA THR A 158 0.02 5.72 3.46
C THR A 158 -1.24 5.59 4.31
N ASP A 159 -1.19 4.68 5.28
CA ASP A 159 -2.20 4.43 6.31
C ASP A 159 -2.32 5.60 7.30
N ALA A 160 -1.23 6.33 7.54
CA ALA A 160 -1.22 7.50 8.43
C ALA A 160 -1.68 8.80 7.75
N SER A 161 -2.26 8.73 6.55
CA SER A 161 -2.70 9.96 5.87
C SER A 161 -3.66 10.78 6.74
N TRP A 162 -4.45 10.16 7.62
CA TRP A 162 -5.47 10.81 8.47
C TRP A 162 -4.92 11.85 9.45
N VAL A 163 -3.65 11.75 9.86
CA VAL A 163 -3.00 12.79 10.69
C VAL A 163 -2.47 13.97 9.88
N ALA A 164 -2.40 13.85 8.55
CA ALA A 164 -1.90 14.94 7.72
C ALA A 164 -2.88 16.11 7.71
N THR A 165 -2.46 17.24 8.26
CA THR A 165 -3.27 18.48 8.31
C THR A 165 -3.70 18.97 6.92
N THR A 166 -2.89 18.70 5.89
CA THR A 166 -3.18 19.03 4.49
C THR A 166 -4.06 18.01 3.79
N GLY A 167 -4.37 16.88 4.43
CA GLY A 167 -5.07 15.75 3.81
C GLY A 167 -4.27 15.02 2.73
N THR A 168 -2.95 15.21 2.70
CA THR A 168 -2.04 14.59 1.73
C THR A 168 -0.78 14.09 2.44
N LEU A 169 -0.09 13.07 1.91
CA LEU A 169 1.16 12.53 2.47
C LEU A 169 2.38 13.43 2.21
N ARG A 170 2.14 14.71 1.98
CA ARG A 170 3.11 15.67 1.52
C ARG A 170 3.72 16.38 2.70
N CYS A 171 5.03 16.28 2.85
CA CYS A 171 5.77 16.90 3.93
C CYS A 171 6.64 18.06 3.43
N ARG A 172 6.81 19.07 4.27
CA ARG A 172 7.73 20.19 4.05
C ARG A 172 8.71 20.36 5.21
N THR A 173 8.33 19.91 6.40
CA THR A 173 9.14 20.05 7.61
C THR A 173 9.45 18.68 8.23
N PRO A 174 10.44 18.59 9.14
CA PRO A 174 10.64 17.39 9.96
C PRO A 174 9.39 17.01 10.76
N ALA A 175 8.65 17.97 11.30
CA ALA A 175 7.44 17.70 12.08
C ALA A 175 6.36 17.00 11.24
N ASP A 176 6.14 17.43 9.98
CA ASP A 176 5.19 16.75 9.07
C ASP A 176 5.57 15.27 8.88
N ILE A 177 6.88 15.00 8.75
CA ILE A 177 7.41 13.64 8.59
C ILE A 177 7.20 12.84 9.88
N TYR A 178 7.48 13.44 11.03
CA TYR A 178 7.37 12.76 12.32
C TYR A 178 5.94 12.38 12.65
N TRP A 179 4.97 13.26 12.40
CA TRP A 179 3.56 12.93 12.53
C TRP A 179 3.16 11.72 11.67
N LEU A 180 3.51 11.72 10.38
CA LEU A 180 3.16 10.60 9.49
C LEU A 180 3.82 9.29 9.89
N LEU A 181 5.13 9.31 10.18
CA LEU A 181 5.86 8.09 10.52
C LEU A 181 5.38 7.48 11.84
N LYS A 182 5.13 8.32 12.86
CA LYS A 182 4.71 7.88 14.19
C LYS A 182 3.26 7.40 14.23
N SER A 183 2.43 7.82 13.28
CA SER A 183 1.03 7.39 13.17
C SER A 183 0.79 6.25 12.18
N SER A 184 1.84 5.60 11.68
CA SER A 184 1.74 4.54 10.66
C SER A 184 2.07 3.16 11.22
N ASP A 185 1.09 2.26 11.14
CA ASP A 185 1.28 0.84 11.46
C ASP A 185 2.21 0.15 10.47
N LYS A 186 2.22 0.60 9.20
CA LYS A 186 3.18 0.13 8.20
C LYS A 186 4.63 0.45 8.59
N VAL A 187 4.88 1.66 9.10
CA VAL A 187 6.21 2.07 9.59
C VAL A 187 6.60 1.26 10.82
N MET A 188 5.67 1.06 11.76
CA MET A 188 5.90 0.20 12.92
C MET A 188 6.23 -1.23 12.52
N ARG A 189 5.54 -1.83 11.53
CA ARG A 189 5.88 -3.18 11.04
C ARG A 189 7.27 -3.25 10.39
N ASP A 190 7.67 -2.24 9.62
CA ASP A 190 9.03 -2.19 9.07
C ASP A 190 10.08 -2.16 10.19
N LEU A 191 9.85 -1.34 11.22
CA LEU A 191 10.80 -1.12 12.31
C LEU A 191 10.80 -2.21 13.36
N ASP A 192 9.66 -2.81 13.68
CA ASP A 192 9.51 -3.76 14.79
C ASP A 192 9.56 -5.22 14.35
N THR A 193 8.79 -5.58 13.31
CA THR A 193 8.65 -6.99 12.90
C THR A 193 9.52 -7.38 11.70
N GLY A 194 10.02 -6.41 10.93
CA GLY A 194 10.79 -6.66 9.70
C GLY A 194 9.92 -6.83 8.44
N ARG A 195 8.62 -6.48 8.55
CA ARG A 195 7.56 -6.54 7.52
C ARG A 195 7.27 -7.91 6.92
N TYR A 196 8.25 -8.55 6.27
CA TYR A 196 8.06 -9.81 5.53
C TYR A 196 8.69 -11.02 6.23
N LEU A 197 9.78 -10.81 6.96
CA LEU A 197 10.47 -11.86 7.70
C LEU A 197 10.75 -11.35 9.11
N PRO A 198 10.70 -12.23 10.13
CA PRO A 198 11.09 -11.87 11.48
C PRO A 198 12.53 -11.31 11.52
N LYS A 199 12.77 -10.32 12.38
CA LYS A 199 14.07 -9.68 12.53
C LYS A 199 15.22 -10.65 12.78
N GLU A 200 14.96 -11.75 13.48
CA GLU A 200 15.96 -12.80 13.75
C GLU A 200 16.49 -13.43 12.47
N GLN A 201 15.65 -13.53 11.44
CA GLN A 201 16.01 -14.06 10.12
C GLN A 201 16.62 -12.99 9.22
N LEU A 202 16.19 -11.73 9.36
CA LEU A 202 16.75 -10.59 8.63
C LEU A 202 18.12 -10.17 9.16
N GLY A 203 18.43 -10.45 10.42
CA GLY A 203 19.65 -9.99 11.08
C GLY A 203 19.73 -8.46 11.14
N ALA A 204 20.94 -7.90 11.09
CA ALA A 204 21.17 -6.46 11.18
C ALA A 204 20.85 -5.75 9.85
N ILE A 205 19.57 -5.55 9.54
CA ILE A 205 19.15 -4.56 8.54
C ILE A 205 18.93 -3.25 9.26
N GLU A 206 19.79 -2.27 8.98
CA GLU A 206 19.66 -0.93 9.52
C GLU A 206 18.43 -0.24 8.93
N PRO A 207 17.55 0.34 9.78
CA PRO A 207 16.49 1.22 9.33
C PRO A 207 17.03 2.40 8.50
N GLU A 208 16.26 2.83 7.52
CA GLU A 208 16.56 3.99 6.69
C GLU A 208 15.34 4.90 6.55
N LEU A 209 15.57 6.21 6.51
CA LEU A 209 14.54 7.20 6.16
C LEU A 209 14.81 7.68 4.74
N VAL A 210 13.85 7.48 3.87
CA VAL A 210 13.90 7.89 2.47
C VAL A 210 12.97 9.07 2.27
N LEU A 211 13.50 10.15 1.73
CA LEU A 211 12.73 11.31 1.31
C LEU A 211 12.65 11.31 -0.21
N ARG A 212 11.48 11.01 -0.75
CA ARG A 212 11.21 11.09 -2.19
C ARG A 212 10.68 12.48 -2.54
N LYS A 213 11.11 13.06 -3.66
CA LYS A 213 10.53 14.32 -4.14
C LYS A 213 9.03 14.11 -4.40
N TRP A 214 8.19 14.98 -3.83
CA TRP A 214 6.75 14.94 -4.03
C TRP A 214 6.39 15.15 -5.51
N GLY A 215 5.42 14.39 -5.98
CA GLY A 215 4.84 14.51 -7.31
C GLY A 215 3.34 14.19 -7.26
N ASN A 216 2.56 14.89 -8.07
CA ASN A 216 1.13 14.63 -8.19
C ASN A 216 0.92 13.47 -9.15
N LEU A 217 1.09 12.24 -8.63
CA LEU A 217 0.85 11.03 -9.39
C LEU A 217 -0.65 10.77 -9.46
N ALA A 218 -1.17 10.52 -10.67
CA ALA A 218 -2.55 10.08 -10.85
C ALA A 218 -2.67 8.60 -10.43
N PRO A 219 -3.49 8.27 -9.40
CA PRO A 219 -3.61 6.89 -8.91
C PRO A 219 -3.98 5.88 -10.01
N ALA A 220 -4.87 6.26 -10.93
CA ALA A 220 -5.30 5.47 -12.08
C ALA A 220 -4.15 4.98 -12.98
N MET A 221 -3.00 5.66 -12.98
CA MET A 221 -1.85 5.32 -13.83
C MET A 221 -0.77 4.54 -13.07
N MET A 222 -1.10 3.95 -11.92
CA MET A 222 -0.22 3.06 -11.16
C MET A 222 -0.61 1.59 -11.39
N PHE A 223 0.40 0.78 -11.72
CA PHE A 223 0.22 -0.62 -12.04
C PHE A 223 1.22 -1.48 -11.27
N ARG A 224 0.76 -2.58 -10.70
CA ARG A 224 1.61 -3.63 -10.12
C ARG A 224 1.91 -4.66 -11.19
N CYS A 225 3.20 -4.86 -11.46
CA CYS A 225 3.70 -5.83 -12.41
C CYS A 225 4.27 -7.04 -11.66
N PHE A 226 3.77 -8.22 -11.98
CA PHE A 226 4.19 -9.50 -11.40
C PHE A 226 5.25 -10.13 -12.29
N VAL A 227 6.41 -10.44 -11.72
CA VAL A 227 7.53 -11.05 -12.44
C VAL A 227 7.81 -12.42 -11.87
N LYS A 228 7.87 -13.44 -12.73
CA LYS A 228 8.14 -14.82 -12.35
C LYS A 228 9.18 -15.42 -13.30
N GLY A 229 10.23 -16.03 -12.76
CA GLY A 229 11.34 -16.56 -13.57
C GLY A 229 11.95 -15.53 -14.51
N ARG A 230 12.06 -14.26 -14.05
CA ARG A 230 12.51 -13.10 -14.84
C ARG A 230 11.66 -12.81 -16.09
N GLN A 231 10.40 -13.25 -16.12
CA GLN A 231 9.41 -12.90 -17.16
C GLN A 231 8.28 -12.09 -16.55
N LEU A 232 7.79 -11.08 -17.28
CA LEU A 232 6.59 -10.34 -16.90
C LEU A 232 5.38 -11.27 -17.04
N LEU A 233 4.80 -11.65 -15.92
CA LEU A 233 3.72 -12.64 -15.83
C LEU A 233 2.34 -11.99 -15.93
N ALA A 234 2.14 -10.86 -15.25
CA ALA A 234 0.84 -10.21 -15.14
C ALA A 234 0.97 -8.74 -14.79
N VAL A 235 -0.06 -7.95 -15.09
CA VAL A 235 -0.16 -6.53 -14.71
C VAL A 235 -1.52 -6.27 -14.08
N SER A 236 -1.55 -5.62 -12.93
CA SER A 236 -2.79 -5.18 -12.27
C SER A 236 -2.81 -3.67 -12.14
N GLN A 237 -3.98 -3.06 -12.33
CA GLN A 237 -4.26 -1.74 -11.77
C GLN A 237 -4.13 -1.80 -10.24
N VAL A 238 -3.54 -0.76 -9.64
CA VAL A 238 -3.41 -0.63 -8.17
C VAL A 238 -4.61 0.10 -7.57
N ASP A 239 -5.16 1.08 -8.28
CA ASP A 239 -6.32 1.85 -7.83
C ASP A 239 -7.61 1.01 -7.94
N TYR A 240 -8.39 0.89 -6.86
CA TYR A 240 -9.65 0.13 -6.84
C TYR A 240 -10.84 0.97 -7.31
N GLN A 241 -10.65 1.72 -8.40
CA GLN A 241 -11.67 2.55 -9.03
C GLN A 241 -11.70 2.26 -10.52
N HIS A 242 -12.90 2.12 -11.07
CA HIS A 242 -13.06 1.99 -12.51
C HIS A 242 -12.73 3.33 -13.19
N HIS A 243 -11.91 3.28 -14.23
CA HIS A 243 -11.54 4.41 -15.07
C HIS A 243 -11.73 4.03 -16.53
N GLU A 244 -12.83 4.48 -17.14
CA GLU A 244 -13.23 4.16 -18.52
C GLU A 244 -12.10 4.38 -19.55
N PHE A 245 -11.28 5.41 -19.35
CA PHE A 245 -10.15 5.71 -20.26
C PHE A 245 -9.04 4.66 -20.23
N LEU A 246 -8.93 3.84 -19.16
CA LEU A 246 -7.94 2.78 -19.08
C LEU A 246 -8.29 1.62 -20.00
N ASP A 247 -9.58 1.35 -20.24
CA ASP A 247 -10.03 0.27 -21.12
C ASP A 247 -9.54 0.51 -22.56
N GLU A 248 -9.71 1.74 -23.04
CA GLU A 248 -9.25 2.18 -24.36
C GLU A 248 -7.71 2.16 -24.49
N MET A 249 -7.00 2.33 -23.38
CA MET A 249 -5.53 2.41 -23.34
C MET A 249 -4.86 1.08 -22.96
N SER A 250 -5.62 0.03 -22.70
CA SER A 250 -5.14 -1.25 -22.13
C SER A 250 -3.97 -1.87 -22.92
N GLU A 251 -4.09 -1.95 -24.25
CA GLU A 251 -3.03 -2.49 -25.12
C GLU A 251 -1.75 -1.64 -25.07
N ASP A 252 -1.89 -0.31 -25.06
CA ASP A 252 -0.75 0.63 -24.98
C ASP A 252 -0.07 0.58 -23.60
N ILE A 253 -0.84 0.43 -22.52
CA ILE A 253 -0.32 0.23 -21.17
C ILE A 253 0.53 -1.05 -21.10
N VAL A 254 -0.01 -2.18 -21.58
CA VAL A 254 0.73 -3.46 -21.61
C VAL A 254 2.00 -3.33 -22.44
N ALA A 255 1.92 -2.75 -23.63
CA ALA A 255 3.08 -2.57 -24.51
C ALA A 255 4.17 -1.73 -23.85
N LYS A 256 3.81 -0.60 -23.22
CA LYS A 256 4.76 0.27 -22.50
C LYS A 256 5.40 -0.42 -21.31
N LEU A 257 4.64 -1.16 -20.51
CA LEU A 257 5.16 -1.86 -19.33
C LEU A 257 6.06 -3.04 -19.73
N ALA A 258 5.72 -3.78 -20.78
CA ALA A 258 6.54 -4.87 -21.30
C ALA A 258 7.87 -4.36 -21.89
N ASP A 259 7.84 -3.27 -22.67
CA ASP A 259 9.04 -2.62 -23.20
C ASP A 259 9.92 -2.06 -22.06
N PHE A 260 9.31 -1.38 -21.08
CA PHE A 260 9.99 -0.87 -19.91
C PHE A 260 10.64 -1.98 -19.09
N PHE A 261 9.91 -3.07 -18.82
CA PHE A 261 10.42 -4.23 -18.09
C PHE A 261 11.64 -4.82 -18.79
N THR A 262 11.54 -5.09 -20.09
CA THR A 262 12.60 -5.70 -20.89
C THR A 262 13.84 -4.82 -20.95
N THR A 263 13.65 -3.50 -21.11
CA THR A 263 14.73 -2.54 -21.30
C THR A 263 15.42 -2.15 -19.99
N HIS A 264 14.66 -2.03 -18.91
CA HIS A 264 15.14 -1.41 -17.68
C HIS A 264 15.12 -2.32 -16.46
N VAL A 265 14.28 -3.34 -16.37
CA VAL A 265 14.06 -4.07 -15.10
C VAL A 265 14.61 -5.50 -15.13
N ALA A 266 14.28 -6.29 -16.16
CA ALA A 266 14.48 -7.74 -16.20
C ALA A 266 15.92 -8.21 -15.90
N SER A 267 16.92 -7.43 -16.35
CA SER A 267 18.35 -7.75 -16.19
C SER A 267 19.01 -7.07 -15.00
N GLN A 268 18.34 -6.11 -14.35
CA GLN A 268 18.90 -5.32 -13.25
C GLN A 268 18.44 -5.82 -11.89
N PHE A 269 17.17 -6.21 -11.74
CA PHE A 269 16.70 -6.69 -10.45
C PHE A 269 17.29 -8.08 -10.12
N PRO A 270 17.86 -8.28 -8.91
CA PRO A 270 18.60 -9.49 -8.57
C PRO A 270 17.72 -10.73 -8.44
N SER A 271 16.51 -10.62 -7.88
CA SER A 271 15.61 -11.76 -7.67
C SER A 271 14.94 -12.22 -8.97
N GLU A 272 14.55 -13.50 -9.03
CA GLU A 272 13.87 -14.07 -10.20
C GLU A 272 12.34 -13.89 -10.16
N ASN A 273 11.76 -13.92 -8.96
CA ASN A 273 10.34 -13.72 -8.70
C ASN A 273 10.19 -12.50 -7.80
N TYR A 274 9.39 -11.53 -8.20
CA TYR A 274 9.13 -10.29 -7.46
C TYR A 274 7.96 -9.54 -8.07
N CYS A 275 7.48 -8.52 -7.38
CA CYS A 275 6.55 -7.55 -7.93
C CYS A 275 7.25 -6.19 -8.03
N PHE A 276 6.90 -5.39 -9.02
CA PHE A 276 7.30 -3.99 -9.05
C PHE A 276 6.12 -3.10 -9.42
N ASP A 277 6.02 -1.97 -8.74
CA ASP A 277 5.00 -0.98 -9.04
C ASP A 277 5.56 0.02 -10.05
N ALA A 278 4.77 0.31 -11.07
CA ALA A 278 5.13 1.21 -12.16
C ALA A 278 4.09 2.33 -12.30
N TYR A 279 4.56 3.54 -12.55
CA TYR A 279 3.73 4.70 -12.85
C TYR A 279 3.95 5.14 -14.30
N ILE A 280 2.87 5.35 -15.04
CA ILE A 280 2.92 5.88 -16.41
C ILE A 280 2.53 7.36 -16.37
N SER A 281 3.49 8.25 -16.54
CA SER A 281 3.23 9.69 -16.59
C SER A 281 2.61 10.09 -17.93
N GLN A 282 1.93 11.23 -17.98
CA GLN A 282 1.75 11.92 -19.26
C GLN A 282 3.08 12.58 -19.64
N PRO A 283 3.65 12.39 -20.85
CA PRO A 283 3.02 11.90 -22.09
C PRO A 283 3.16 10.39 -22.39
N GLY A 284 3.67 9.57 -21.48
CA GLY A 284 3.76 8.11 -21.61
C GLY A 284 5.02 7.48 -21.01
N THR A 285 5.80 8.24 -20.22
CA THR A 285 7.04 7.76 -19.62
C THR A 285 6.73 6.87 -18.41
N VAL A 286 7.37 5.70 -18.37
CA VAL A 286 7.21 4.74 -17.28
C VAL A 286 8.29 4.96 -16.21
N TYR A 287 7.89 4.92 -14.94
CA TYR A 287 8.77 5.03 -13.79
C TYR A 287 8.54 3.86 -12.84
N VAL A 288 9.61 3.29 -12.27
CA VAL A 288 9.52 2.42 -11.10
C VAL A 288 9.07 3.26 -9.89
N VAL A 289 8.04 2.80 -9.22
CA VAL A 289 7.53 3.34 -7.96
C VAL A 289 8.10 2.56 -6.77
N ASP A 290 8.06 1.23 -6.83
CA ASP A 290 8.51 0.34 -5.75
C ASP A 290 8.82 -1.08 -6.22
N PHE A 291 9.48 -1.87 -5.35
CA PHE A 291 9.67 -3.31 -5.51
C PHE A 291 9.19 -4.04 -4.27
N GLU A 292 8.56 -5.19 -4.48
CA GLU A 292 7.96 -6.02 -3.44
C GLU A 292 8.38 -7.49 -3.65
N PRO A 293 8.65 -8.27 -2.59
CA PRO A 293 9.03 -9.67 -2.73
C PRO A 293 7.85 -10.54 -3.20
N TRP A 294 8.15 -11.70 -3.78
CA TRP A 294 7.14 -12.67 -4.20
C TRP A 294 6.61 -13.48 -3.01
N THR A 295 5.62 -12.95 -2.31
CA THR A 295 5.05 -13.57 -1.11
C THR A 295 3.57 -13.21 -0.93
N HIS A 296 2.82 -14.10 -0.31
CA HIS A 296 1.40 -13.92 0.00
C HIS A 296 1.10 -12.69 0.87
N SER A 297 2.08 -12.18 1.62
CA SER A 297 1.91 -10.99 2.46
C SER A 297 1.86 -9.67 1.65
N VAL A 298 2.18 -9.72 0.35
CA VAL A 298 2.06 -8.59 -0.58
C VAL A 298 0.68 -8.63 -1.24
N ASP A 299 0.03 -7.48 -1.37
CA ASP A 299 -1.26 -7.37 -2.03
C ASP A 299 -1.16 -7.78 -3.52
N SER A 300 -1.94 -8.79 -3.94
CA SER A 300 -2.01 -9.26 -5.33
C SER A 300 -2.93 -8.41 -6.21
N CYS A 301 -3.51 -7.34 -5.67
CA CYS A 301 -4.42 -6.42 -6.32
C CYS A 301 -5.62 -7.14 -6.95
N LEU A 302 -5.69 -7.21 -8.28
CA LEU A 302 -6.80 -7.84 -9.02
C LEU A 302 -6.52 -9.30 -9.40
N PHE A 303 -5.48 -9.90 -8.82
CA PHE A 303 -5.16 -11.32 -8.99
C PHE A 303 -5.29 -12.08 -7.67
N GLU A 304 -5.51 -13.38 -7.76
CA GLU A 304 -5.27 -14.33 -6.67
C GLU A 304 -3.79 -14.75 -6.67
N TRP A 305 -3.21 -14.97 -5.49
CA TRP A 305 -1.85 -15.49 -5.42
C TRP A 305 -1.73 -16.90 -5.99
N GLN A 306 -2.75 -17.74 -5.80
CA GLN A 306 -2.79 -19.10 -6.33
C GLN A 306 -2.59 -19.13 -7.86
N GLU A 307 -3.34 -18.30 -8.60
CA GLU A 307 -3.20 -18.27 -10.07
C GLU A 307 -1.83 -17.74 -10.52
N LEU A 308 -1.25 -16.77 -9.80
CA LEU A 308 0.09 -16.26 -10.09
C LEU A 308 1.16 -17.35 -9.86
N VAL A 309 0.99 -18.15 -8.80
CA VAL A 309 1.89 -19.25 -8.46
C VAL A 309 1.71 -20.45 -9.38
N ASP A 310 0.51 -20.72 -9.89
CA ASP A 310 0.26 -21.85 -10.79
C ASP A 310 0.60 -21.54 -12.25
N ALA A 311 0.54 -20.26 -12.65
CA ALA A 311 0.83 -19.83 -14.01
C ALA A 311 2.26 -20.21 -14.45
N LYS A 312 2.41 -20.63 -15.71
CA LYS A 312 3.72 -21.00 -16.24
C LYS A 312 4.55 -19.76 -16.50
N VAL A 313 5.88 -19.86 -16.36
CA VAL A 313 6.81 -18.74 -16.65
C VAL A 313 6.68 -18.21 -18.10
N SER A 314 6.28 -19.07 -19.04
CA SER A 314 6.06 -18.70 -20.44
C SER A 314 4.70 -18.06 -20.73
N GLU A 315 3.82 -17.99 -19.74
CA GLU A 315 2.47 -17.48 -19.86
C GLU A 315 2.43 -15.98 -19.50
N PHE A 316 1.58 -15.22 -20.18
CA PHE A 316 1.26 -13.85 -19.79
C PHE A 316 -0.23 -13.79 -19.49
N LEU A 317 -0.58 -13.52 -18.24
CA LEU A 317 -1.97 -13.49 -17.76
C LEU A 317 -2.71 -12.20 -18.15
N GLY A 318 -2.01 -11.24 -18.76
CA GLY A 318 -2.61 -10.00 -19.23
C GLY A 318 -2.60 -8.85 -18.22
N LEU A 319 -3.30 -7.79 -18.60
CA LEU A 319 -3.61 -6.64 -17.75
C LEU A 319 -5.00 -6.81 -17.15
N ARG A 320 -5.12 -6.62 -15.84
CA ARG A 320 -6.39 -6.51 -15.13
C ARG A 320 -6.64 -5.07 -14.72
N LEU A 321 -7.76 -4.53 -15.18
CA LEU A 321 -8.28 -3.22 -14.80
C LEU A 321 -9.47 -3.40 -13.86
N PHE A 322 -9.72 -2.38 -13.05
CA PHE A 322 -10.87 -2.41 -12.15
C PHE A 322 -12.17 -2.30 -12.98
N PRO A 323 -13.11 -3.25 -12.88
CA PRO A 323 -14.25 -3.35 -13.78
C PRO A 323 -15.33 -2.29 -13.49
N ASP A 324 -16.08 -1.94 -14.53
CA ASP A 324 -17.23 -1.05 -14.42
C ASP A 324 -18.35 -1.67 -13.56
N GLY A 325 -19.13 -0.82 -12.91
CA GLY A 325 -20.30 -1.22 -12.12
C GLY A 325 -19.96 -2.01 -10.85
N VAL A 326 -18.69 -2.22 -10.54
CA VAL A 326 -18.25 -2.67 -9.21
C VAL A 326 -17.94 -1.43 -8.39
N ASN A 327 -18.73 -1.20 -7.34
CA ASN A 327 -18.36 -0.25 -6.31
C ASN A 327 -17.95 -1.08 -5.09
N PRO A 328 -16.64 -1.22 -4.78
CA PRO A 328 -16.20 -1.90 -3.56
C PRO A 328 -16.71 -1.15 -2.31
N LEU A 329 -17.05 0.14 -2.46
CA LEU A 329 -17.72 0.98 -1.47
C LEU A 329 -19.23 1.11 -1.74
N GLY A 330 -19.82 0.23 -2.58
CA GLY A 330 -21.23 0.25 -2.96
C GLY A 330 -22.20 0.01 -1.80
N HIS A 331 -21.69 -0.55 -0.71
CA HIS A 331 -22.41 -0.60 0.57
C HIS A 331 -22.27 0.68 1.42
N PHE A 332 -21.36 1.62 1.09
CA PHE A 332 -20.99 2.71 2.00
C PHE A 332 -20.83 4.12 1.45
N SER A 333 -20.79 4.40 0.14
CA SER A 333 -20.95 5.80 -0.28
C SER A 333 -21.33 5.98 -1.74
N ALA A 334 -22.55 6.48 -1.94
CA ALA A 334 -22.86 7.30 -3.09
C ALA A 334 -22.39 8.73 -2.80
N LYS A 335 -21.52 9.24 -3.70
CA LYS A 335 -21.23 10.66 -3.98
C LYS A 335 -20.08 11.34 -3.19
N TYR A 336 -19.06 11.70 -3.99
CA TYR A 336 -18.10 12.81 -3.87
C TYR A 336 -16.74 12.62 -3.18
N SER A 337 -15.73 12.88 -4.02
CA SER A 337 -14.61 13.81 -3.85
C SER A 337 -13.22 13.23 -3.61
N THR A 338 -12.34 13.65 -4.51
CA THR A 338 -10.92 13.39 -4.72
C THR A 338 -10.00 13.92 -3.60
N ASN A 339 -10.47 14.00 -2.35
CA ASN A 339 -9.62 14.31 -1.20
C ASN A 339 -10.37 13.98 0.10
N ARG A 340 -9.76 13.11 0.93
CA ARG A 340 -10.07 12.78 2.35
C ARG A 340 -10.87 11.48 2.64
N PHE A 341 -10.10 10.49 3.11
CA PHE A 341 -10.23 9.82 4.43
C PHE A 341 -11.19 8.65 4.70
N PRO A 342 -10.88 7.82 5.73
CA PRO A 342 -10.89 6.38 5.67
C PRO A 342 -12.20 5.79 6.17
N VAL A 343 -12.48 4.57 5.74
CA VAL A 343 -13.36 3.66 6.46
C VAL A 343 -12.46 2.60 7.06
N GLU A 344 -12.53 2.39 8.38
CA GLU A 344 -12.00 1.17 8.99
C GLU A 344 -12.69 -0.01 8.31
N MET A 345 -11.94 -0.65 7.42
CA MET A 345 -12.35 -1.87 6.75
C MET A 345 -11.90 -3.01 7.65
N THR A 346 -12.83 -3.78 8.20
CA THR A 346 -12.45 -5.08 8.75
C THR A 346 -11.89 -5.93 7.60
N ALA A 347 -10.83 -6.68 7.85
CA ALA A 347 -10.16 -7.51 6.83
C ALA A 347 -11.14 -8.42 6.05
N ASP A 348 -12.24 -8.80 6.70
CA ASP A 348 -13.30 -9.63 6.13
C ASP A 348 -14.10 -8.90 5.03
N ALA A 349 -14.42 -7.62 5.21
CA ALA A 349 -15.18 -6.85 4.22
C ALA A 349 -14.38 -6.58 2.92
N TYR A 350 -13.06 -6.48 3.05
CA TYR A 350 -12.17 -6.40 1.89
C TYR A 350 -12.12 -7.74 1.16
N ARG A 351 -11.98 -8.84 1.91
CA ARG A 351 -11.92 -10.20 1.36
C ARG A 351 -13.17 -10.58 0.57
N ASP A 352 -14.36 -10.29 1.09
CA ASP A 352 -15.63 -10.61 0.42
C ASP A 352 -15.84 -9.80 -0.87
N SER A 353 -15.43 -8.53 -0.84
CA SER A 353 -15.51 -7.62 -1.99
C SER A 353 -14.54 -8.05 -3.10
N VAL A 354 -13.33 -8.48 -2.73
CA VAL A 354 -12.31 -8.98 -3.65
C VAL A 354 -12.68 -10.35 -4.21
N ALA A 355 -13.23 -11.27 -3.41
CA ALA A 355 -13.70 -12.57 -3.90
C ALA A 355 -14.84 -12.42 -4.92
N THR A 356 -15.80 -11.55 -4.64
CA THR A 356 -16.92 -11.25 -5.56
C THR A 356 -16.42 -10.59 -6.85
N LEU A 357 -15.40 -9.75 -6.75
CA LEU A 357 -14.73 -9.12 -7.89
C LEU A 357 -14.03 -10.16 -8.76
N ILE A 358 -13.24 -11.07 -8.15
CA ILE A 358 -12.52 -12.12 -8.88
C ILE A 358 -13.49 -13.07 -9.60
N GLU A 359 -14.62 -13.43 -8.98
CA GLU A 359 -15.64 -14.24 -9.67
C GLU A 359 -16.22 -13.56 -10.92
N LYS A 360 -16.41 -12.23 -10.89
CA LYS A 360 -16.89 -11.49 -12.06
C LYS A 360 -15.85 -11.46 -13.16
N MET A 361 -14.57 -11.28 -12.82
CA MET A 361 -13.47 -11.31 -13.78
C MET A 361 -13.31 -12.68 -14.45
N LYS A 362 -13.48 -13.77 -13.69
CA LYS A 362 -13.48 -15.14 -14.23
C LYS A 362 -14.60 -15.39 -15.25
N LYS A 363 -15.74 -14.69 -15.14
CA LYS A 363 -16.88 -14.80 -16.07
C LYS A 363 -16.73 -14.00 -17.38
N GLU A 364 -15.89 -12.97 -17.39
CA GLU A 364 -15.66 -12.13 -18.58
C GLU A 364 -14.51 -12.64 -19.47
N THR A 365 -13.73 -13.61 -18.97
CA THR A 365 -12.57 -14.20 -19.68
C THR A 365 -12.91 -15.51 -20.43
N LEU A 366 -14.18 -15.97 -20.35
CA LEU A 366 -14.74 -17.14 -21.06
C LEU A 366 -15.75 -16.69 -22.11
#